data_AF-F2EAK7-F1
#
_entry.id   AF-F2EAK7-F1
#
_cell.length_a   1.000
_cell.length_b   1.000
_cell.length_c   1.000
_cell.angle_alpha   90.00
_cell.angle_beta   90.00
_cell.angle_gamma   90.00
#
_symmetry.space_group_name_H-M   'P 1'
#
loop_
_entity.id
_entity.type
_entity.pdbx_description
1 polymer ?
#
loop_
_entity_poly.entity_id
_entity_poly.type
_entity_poly.pdbx_seq_one_letter_code
_entity_poly.pdbx_strand_id
1 'polypeptide(L)'
;MQGRQAGTALLLLLAVVVAVLPAPSLGWGVDGHLIVCQIAQARLSDAAAKAVDDLLPSDAGGNLSSLCSWADKVRFRYHWSAPLHFIDVPDNECSYSYDRDCKDEEGVKGRCVAGAINNYTSQLLTYGSSSPSPSSKSSSSGQYNLTEALLFLSHFMGDIHQPLHVGFASDKGGNTIDVHWYRRKTELHHIWDVNIIQTAEKDYYDEDAGKFVDALNKSIKGAWLDKVQEWEECAKNQTACSDIYGSESIAAACDSAYKNVTEGSTLGDEYFGSRLPVVKLRLAQGGVRLAATLNRIFGESKP
;
A
#
# COMPACT_ATOMS: atom_id res chain seq x y z
N MET A 1 -49.92 -29.95 -53.65
CA MET A 1 -49.19 -30.40 -52.44
C MET A 1 -47.72 -30.07 -52.63
N GLN A 2 -47.17 -29.28 -51.70
CA GLN A 2 -45.76 -29.15 -51.28
C GLN A 2 -45.39 -27.67 -51.10
N GLY A 3 -45.18 -27.33 -49.83
CA GLY A 3 -45.07 -25.98 -49.31
C GLY A 3 -43.68 -25.37 -49.46
N ARG A 4 -43.68 -24.04 -49.53
CA ARG A 4 -42.52 -23.18 -49.40
C ARG A 4 -41.95 -23.31 -47.99
N GLN A 5 -40.66 -23.62 -47.85
CA GLN A 5 -39.91 -23.33 -46.64
C GLN A 5 -38.98 -22.14 -46.93
N ALA A 6 -39.36 -20.98 -46.39
CA ALA A 6 -38.47 -19.85 -46.25
C ALA A 6 -37.58 -20.12 -45.03
N GLY A 7 -36.30 -20.40 -45.26
CA GLY A 7 -35.30 -20.48 -44.20
C GLY A 7 -35.00 -19.07 -43.69
N THR A 8 -35.51 -18.74 -42.51
CA THR A 8 -35.08 -17.57 -41.73
C THR A 8 -33.64 -17.78 -41.29
N ALA A 9 -32.71 -17.08 -41.92
CA ALA A 9 -31.33 -16.97 -41.44
C ALA A 9 -31.31 -16.10 -40.18
N LEU A 10 -31.30 -16.76 -39.01
CA LEU A 10 -31.13 -16.11 -37.71
C LEU A 10 -29.65 -15.75 -37.54
N LEU A 11 -29.28 -14.52 -37.90
CA LEU A 11 -27.98 -13.92 -37.58
C LEU A 11 -27.88 -13.74 -36.06
N LEU A 12 -27.26 -14.70 -35.37
CA LEU A 12 -26.83 -14.57 -33.99
C LEU A 12 -25.66 -13.57 -33.93
N LEU A 13 -25.98 -12.31 -33.66
CA LEU A 13 -25.01 -11.30 -33.21
C LEU A 13 -24.48 -11.73 -31.84
N LEU A 14 -23.33 -12.39 -31.82
CA LEU A 14 -22.56 -12.65 -30.61
C LEU A 14 -22.03 -11.29 -30.12
N ALA A 15 -22.78 -10.63 -29.24
CA ALA A 15 -22.28 -9.47 -28.51
C ALA A 15 -21.13 -9.97 -27.61
N VAL A 16 -19.89 -9.75 -28.04
CA VAL A 16 -18.72 -9.91 -27.18
C VAL A 16 -18.78 -8.80 -26.15
N VAL A 17 -19.42 -9.09 -25.01
CA VAL A 17 -19.30 -8.28 -23.81
C VAL A 17 -17.86 -8.47 -23.34
N VAL A 18 -17.00 -7.52 -23.70
CA VAL A 18 -15.69 -7.37 -23.04
C VAL A 18 -16.02 -6.97 -21.62
N ALA A 19 -15.99 -7.95 -20.70
CA ALA A 19 -15.98 -7.67 -19.29
C ALA A 19 -14.74 -6.82 -19.00
N VAL A 20 -14.93 -5.53 -18.76
CA VAL A 20 -13.92 -4.69 -18.14
C VAL A 20 -13.78 -5.24 -16.73
N LEU A 21 -12.82 -6.15 -16.54
CA LEU A 21 -12.42 -6.57 -15.21
C LEU A 21 -11.90 -5.31 -14.51
N PRO A 22 -12.40 -4.96 -13.31
CA PRO A 22 -11.81 -3.88 -12.55
C PRO A 22 -10.33 -4.19 -12.34
N ALA A 23 -9.47 -3.20 -12.57
CA ALA A 23 -8.06 -3.34 -12.23
C ALA A 23 -7.99 -3.68 -10.74
N PRO A 24 -7.19 -4.69 -10.35
CA PRO A 24 -7.01 -4.98 -8.94
C PRO A 24 -6.42 -3.74 -8.27
N SER A 25 -6.94 -3.40 -7.10
CA SER A 25 -6.48 -2.32 -6.23
C SER A 25 -5.06 -2.64 -5.71
N LEU A 26 -4.05 -2.49 -6.57
CA LEU A 26 -2.66 -2.52 -6.13
C LEU A 26 -2.51 -1.46 -5.04
N GLY A 27 -1.51 -1.63 -4.18
CA GLY A 27 -1.01 -0.57 -3.32
C GLY A 27 -0.81 0.77 -4.01
N TRP A 28 0.10 1.57 -3.46
CA TRP A 28 0.87 2.40 -4.39
C TRP A 28 1.31 1.56 -5.60
N GLY A 29 1.46 2.19 -6.77
CA GLY A 29 2.09 1.51 -7.89
C GLY A 29 3.50 1.02 -7.53
N VAL A 30 4.11 0.26 -8.43
CA VAL A 30 5.48 -0.25 -8.27
C VAL A 30 6.45 0.86 -7.83
N ASP A 31 6.34 2.05 -8.42
CA ASP A 31 7.23 3.18 -8.13
C ASP A 31 6.99 3.77 -6.74
N GLY A 32 5.73 3.87 -6.28
CA GLY A 32 5.45 4.37 -4.92
C GLY A 32 5.96 3.43 -3.83
N HIS A 33 5.82 2.11 -3.98
CA HIS A 33 6.43 1.14 -3.06
C HIS A 33 7.96 1.16 -3.12
N LEU A 34 8.55 1.31 -4.31
CA LEU A 34 9.98 1.46 -4.47
C LEU A 34 10.46 2.71 -3.71
N ILE A 35 9.80 3.85 -3.89
CA ILE A 35 10.13 5.10 -3.23
C ILE A 35 10.08 4.95 -1.69
N VAL A 36 8.97 4.42 -1.17
CA VAL A 36 8.79 4.18 0.28
C VAL A 36 9.92 3.32 0.83
N CYS A 37 10.24 2.21 0.16
CA CYS A 37 11.27 1.28 0.63
C CYS A 37 12.70 1.80 0.47
N GLN A 38 13.01 2.60 -0.56
CA GLN A 38 14.33 3.22 -0.69
C GLN A 38 14.54 4.29 0.39
N ILE A 39 13.53 5.11 0.67
CA ILE A 39 13.57 6.07 1.79
C ILE A 39 13.78 5.31 3.10
N ALA A 40 13.05 4.21 3.31
CA ALA A 40 13.16 3.43 4.53
C ALA A 40 14.54 2.80 4.71
N GLN A 41 15.03 2.12 3.67
CA GLN A 41 16.30 1.40 3.71
C GLN A 41 17.49 2.32 4.00
N ALA A 42 17.49 3.55 3.45
CA ALA A 42 18.51 4.56 3.72
C ALA A 42 18.51 5.12 5.15
N ARG A 43 17.51 4.75 5.98
CA ARG A 43 17.30 5.24 7.35
C ARG A 43 17.33 4.12 8.40
N LEU A 44 17.70 2.91 8.00
CA LEU A 44 17.85 1.80 8.93
C LEU A 44 19.06 2.02 9.84
N SER A 45 18.93 1.62 11.11
CA SER A 45 20.07 1.43 12.00
C SER A 45 20.92 0.26 11.53
N ASP A 46 22.17 0.17 11.98
CA ASP A 46 23.06 -0.95 11.59
C ASP A 46 22.45 -2.33 11.91
N ALA A 47 21.75 -2.45 13.06
CA ALA A 47 21.09 -3.68 13.45
C ALA A 47 19.91 -4.04 12.52
N ALA A 48 19.09 -3.05 12.16
CA ALA A 48 17.97 -3.26 11.25
C ALA A 48 18.44 -3.50 9.81
N ALA A 49 19.47 -2.78 9.35
CA ALA A 49 20.08 -2.98 8.04
C ALA A 49 20.63 -4.41 7.92
N LYS A 50 21.32 -4.90 8.96
CA LYS A 50 21.79 -6.28 9.01
C LYS A 50 20.65 -7.29 8.96
N ALA A 51 19.61 -7.12 9.79
CA ALA A 51 18.48 -8.04 9.81
C ALA A 51 17.72 -8.07 8.47
N VAL A 52 17.56 -6.91 7.82
CA VAL A 52 16.97 -6.81 6.48
C VAL A 52 17.83 -7.57 5.46
N ASP A 53 19.15 -7.38 5.46
CA ASP A 53 20.07 -8.10 4.57
C ASP A 53 20.03 -9.62 4.80
N ASP A 54 20.01 -10.06 6.08
CA ASP A 54 19.92 -11.48 6.45
C ASP A 54 18.60 -12.14 5.99
N LEU A 55 17.50 -11.38 5.94
CA LEU A 55 16.16 -11.87 5.57
C LEU A 55 15.88 -11.80 4.07
N LEU A 56 16.55 -10.92 3.32
CA LEU A 56 16.36 -10.80 1.89
C LEU A 56 16.98 -11.98 1.15
N PRO A 57 16.34 -12.46 0.07
CA PRO A 57 16.94 -13.49 -0.77
C PRO A 57 18.17 -12.92 -1.50
N SER A 58 19.16 -13.78 -1.78
CA SER A 58 20.45 -13.36 -2.34
C SER A 58 20.35 -12.64 -3.69
N ASP A 59 19.32 -12.95 -4.48
CA ASP A 59 19.07 -12.32 -5.78
C ASP A 59 18.54 -10.88 -5.68
N ALA A 60 18.03 -10.46 -4.51
CA ALA A 60 17.71 -9.07 -4.22
C ALA A 60 18.96 -8.19 -4.05
N GLY A 61 20.15 -8.79 -3.87
CA GLY A 61 21.41 -8.05 -3.72
C GLY A 61 21.40 -7.04 -2.57
N GLY A 62 20.71 -7.37 -1.47
CA GLY A 62 20.52 -6.48 -0.32
C GLY A 62 19.57 -5.30 -0.59
N ASN A 63 18.87 -5.23 -1.72
CA ASN A 63 17.98 -4.12 -2.07
C ASN A 63 16.51 -4.45 -1.74
N LEU A 64 16.01 -3.94 -0.61
CA LEU A 64 14.62 -4.15 -0.16
C LEU A 64 13.61 -3.62 -1.18
N SER A 65 13.88 -2.46 -1.78
CA SER A 65 12.96 -1.81 -2.73
C SER A 65 12.66 -2.64 -3.97
N SER A 66 13.57 -3.55 -4.35
CA SER A 66 13.37 -4.47 -5.48
C SER A 66 12.22 -5.47 -5.26
N LEU A 67 11.83 -5.72 -4.01
CA LEU A 67 10.81 -6.68 -3.62
C LEU A 67 9.61 -6.04 -2.92
N CYS A 68 9.56 -4.73 -2.75
CA CYS A 68 8.44 -4.08 -2.04
C CYS A 68 7.10 -4.12 -2.77
N SER A 69 7.07 -4.47 -4.06
CA SER A 69 5.84 -4.76 -4.81
C SER A 69 5.48 -6.26 -4.85
N TRP A 70 6.17 -7.10 -4.07
CA TRP A 70 5.94 -8.55 -4.07
C TRP A 70 4.55 -8.94 -3.55
N ALA A 71 4.04 -8.26 -2.51
CA ALA A 71 2.75 -8.60 -1.89
C ALA A 71 1.59 -8.51 -2.91
N ASP A 72 1.61 -7.48 -3.75
CA ASP A 72 0.69 -7.31 -4.88
C ASP A 72 0.72 -8.45 -5.88
N LYS A 73 1.90 -9.04 -6.14
CA LYS A 73 2.03 -10.18 -7.06
C LYS A 73 1.44 -11.45 -6.46
N VAL A 74 1.58 -11.64 -5.14
CA VAL A 74 1.16 -12.87 -4.48
C VAL A 74 -0.28 -12.87 -4.01
N ARG A 75 -0.98 -11.73 -3.90
CA ARG A 75 -2.39 -11.69 -3.47
C ARG A 75 -3.36 -12.56 -4.27
N PHE A 76 -3.02 -12.90 -5.52
CA PHE A 76 -3.80 -13.83 -6.36
C PHE A 76 -3.47 -15.30 -6.11
N ARG A 77 -2.30 -15.58 -5.54
CA ARG A 77 -1.90 -16.92 -5.11
C ARG A 77 -2.28 -17.16 -3.65
N TYR A 78 -2.12 -16.13 -2.85
CA TYR A 78 -2.45 -16.03 -1.45
C TYR A 78 -3.71 -15.17 -1.34
N HIS A 79 -4.85 -15.69 -1.81
CA HIS A 79 -6.12 -14.94 -1.83
C HIS A 79 -6.50 -14.34 -0.47
N TRP A 80 -6.10 -15.01 0.60
CA TRP A 80 -6.27 -14.53 1.97
C TRP A 80 -5.57 -13.18 2.23
N SER A 81 -4.54 -12.80 1.47
CA SER A 81 -3.80 -11.56 1.64
C SER A 81 -4.44 -10.38 0.93
N ALA A 82 -5.38 -10.58 0.00
CA ALA A 82 -5.96 -9.49 -0.78
C ALA A 82 -6.65 -8.40 0.08
N PRO A 83 -7.45 -8.73 1.12
CA PRO A 83 -8.04 -7.71 1.99
C PRO A 83 -7.01 -7.00 2.89
N LEU A 84 -5.79 -7.52 2.98
CA LEU A 84 -4.74 -6.94 3.83
C LEU A 84 -4.10 -5.69 3.22
N HIS A 85 -4.45 -5.31 1.99
CA HIS A 85 -3.90 -4.13 1.32
C HIS A 85 -4.66 -2.84 1.67
N PHE A 86 -5.88 -2.92 2.24
CA PHE A 86 -6.72 -1.74 2.43
C PHE A 86 -7.57 -1.80 3.71
N ILE A 87 -8.36 -0.75 3.93
CA ILE A 87 -9.39 -0.61 4.95
C ILE A 87 -10.60 0.03 4.28
N ASP A 88 -11.73 -0.64 4.36
CA ASP A 88 -13.01 -0.09 3.93
C ASP A 88 -13.66 0.70 5.07
N VAL A 89 -13.82 2.01 4.88
CA VAL A 89 -14.48 2.92 5.82
C VAL A 89 -15.92 3.17 5.35
N PRO A 90 -16.91 3.31 6.26
CA PRO A 90 -18.26 3.69 5.87
C PRO A 90 -18.32 4.99 5.05
N ASP A 91 -19.25 5.07 4.11
CA ASP A 91 -19.40 6.20 3.21
C ASP A 91 -19.57 7.53 3.94
N ASN A 92 -18.85 8.56 3.47
CA ASN A 92 -18.84 9.91 4.04
C ASN A 92 -18.36 9.97 5.51
N GLU A 93 -17.84 8.88 6.06
CA GLU A 93 -17.19 8.88 7.35
C GLU A 93 -15.72 9.19 7.15
N CYS A 94 -15.32 10.43 7.41
CA CYS A 94 -13.92 10.87 7.32
C CYS A 94 -13.11 10.52 8.59
N SER A 95 -13.45 9.40 9.23
CA SER A 95 -12.80 8.90 10.44
C SER A 95 -12.62 7.39 10.36
N TYR A 96 -11.52 6.90 10.92
CA TYR A 96 -11.19 5.47 10.96
C TYR A 96 -11.21 4.97 12.41
N SER A 97 -11.71 3.75 12.62
CA SER A 97 -11.63 3.03 13.88
C SER A 97 -11.31 1.55 13.64
N TYR A 98 -10.26 1.04 14.26
CA TYR A 98 -9.81 -0.36 14.09
C TYR A 98 -10.94 -1.37 14.35
N ASP A 99 -11.69 -1.21 15.45
CA ASP A 99 -12.75 -2.16 15.83
C ASP A 99 -13.93 -2.18 14.85
N ARG A 100 -14.21 -1.05 14.20
CA ARG A 100 -15.30 -0.89 13.24
C ARG A 100 -14.88 -1.34 11.85
N ASP A 101 -13.69 -0.94 11.42
CA ASP A 101 -13.29 -0.93 10.01
C ASP A 101 -12.24 -2.00 9.67
N CYS A 102 -11.43 -2.45 10.64
CA CYS A 102 -10.40 -3.45 10.37
C CYS A 102 -10.96 -4.87 10.33
N LYS A 103 -11.58 -5.23 9.20
CA LYS A 103 -12.15 -6.55 8.91
C LYS A 103 -12.20 -6.76 7.40
N ASP A 104 -12.29 -8.01 6.96
CA ASP A 104 -12.55 -8.32 5.55
C ASP A 104 -14.06 -8.32 5.22
N GLU A 105 -14.40 -8.65 3.96
CA GLU A 105 -15.78 -8.72 3.47
C GLU A 105 -16.65 -9.74 4.23
N GLU A 106 -16.04 -10.77 4.83
CA GLU A 106 -16.72 -11.77 5.66
C GLU A 106 -16.88 -11.30 7.13
N GLY A 107 -16.37 -10.12 7.46
CA GLY A 107 -16.43 -9.54 8.80
C GLY A 107 -15.39 -10.11 9.77
N VAL A 108 -14.37 -10.83 9.28
CA VAL A 108 -13.31 -11.39 10.12
C VAL A 108 -12.38 -10.26 10.57
N LYS A 109 -12.40 -9.96 11.88
CA LYS A 109 -11.63 -8.88 12.48
C LYS A 109 -10.12 -9.03 12.26
N GLY A 110 -9.44 -7.90 12.14
CA GLY A 110 -7.98 -7.81 11.96
C GLY A 110 -7.50 -8.09 10.54
N ARG A 111 -8.39 -8.42 9.60
CA ARG A 111 -8.04 -8.68 8.20
C ARG A 111 -8.17 -7.42 7.35
N CYS A 112 -7.32 -6.45 7.67
CA CYS A 112 -7.15 -5.20 6.96
C CYS A 112 -5.65 -4.81 7.00
N VAL A 113 -5.24 -3.75 6.30
CA VAL A 113 -3.83 -3.30 6.28
C VAL A 113 -3.27 -2.93 7.66
N ALA A 114 -4.07 -2.31 8.54
CA ALA A 114 -3.62 -2.01 9.90
C ALA A 114 -3.37 -3.29 10.72
N GLY A 115 -4.28 -4.27 10.63
CA GLY A 115 -4.11 -5.57 11.27
C GLY A 115 -2.93 -6.36 10.69
N ALA A 116 -2.69 -6.25 9.38
CA ALA A 116 -1.54 -6.86 8.71
C ALA A 116 -0.22 -6.27 9.20
N ILE A 117 -0.11 -4.94 9.30
CA ILE A 117 1.06 -4.26 9.87
C ILE A 117 1.33 -4.77 11.29
N ASN A 118 0.31 -4.84 12.15
CA ASN A 118 0.45 -5.33 13.52
C ASN A 118 0.89 -6.80 13.57
N ASN A 119 0.32 -7.64 12.71
CA ASN A 119 0.66 -9.05 12.60
C ASN A 119 2.12 -9.26 12.16
N TYR A 120 2.53 -8.69 11.03
CA TYR A 120 3.88 -8.92 10.50
C TYR A 120 4.97 -8.21 11.33
N THR A 121 4.64 -7.10 12.00
CA THR A 121 5.49 -6.53 13.05
C THR A 121 5.72 -7.54 14.18
N SER A 122 4.66 -8.18 14.67
CA SER A 122 4.74 -9.18 15.74
C SER A 122 5.52 -10.43 15.33
N GLN A 123 5.40 -10.86 14.07
CA GLN A 123 6.19 -11.98 13.54
C GLN A 123 7.69 -11.63 13.49
N LEU A 124 8.05 -10.44 12.99
CA LEU A 124 9.45 -10.03 12.88
C LEU A 124 10.12 -9.82 14.23
N LEU A 125 9.38 -9.52 15.30
CA LEU A 125 9.91 -9.50 16.67
C LEU A 125 10.46 -10.87 17.13
N THR A 126 10.11 -11.96 16.46
CA THR A 126 10.67 -13.29 16.73
C THR A 126 12.05 -13.51 16.08
N TYR A 127 12.52 -12.58 15.26
CA TYR A 127 13.85 -12.64 14.63
C TYR A 127 14.98 -12.76 15.68
N GLY A 128 15.90 -13.70 15.47
CA GLY A 128 17.02 -13.93 16.38
C GLY A 128 16.65 -14.57 17.72
N SER A 129 15.37 -14.87 17.98
CA SER A 129 14.98 -15.73 19.10
C SER A 129 15.39 -17.17 18.80
N SER A 130 16.11 -17.81 19.71
CA SER A 130 16.55 -19.20 19.58
C SER A 130 15.37 -20.08 19.18
N SER A 131 15.47 -20.73 18.02
CA SER A 131 14.53 -21.77 17.62
C SER A 131 14.30 -22.73 18.80
N PRO A 132 13.07 -23.18 19.09
CA PRO A 132 12.86 -24.18 20.11
C PRO A 132 13.75 -25.38 19.78
N SER A 133 14.51 -25.84 20.78
CA SER A 133 15.22 -27.12 20.72
C SER A 133 14.27 -28.19 20.13
N PRO A 134 14.76 -29.16 19.33
CA PRO A 134 13.93 -30.15 18.62
C PRO A 134 13.05 -31.06 19.51
N SER A 135 13.04 -30.84 20.83
CA SER A 135 12.42 -31.68 21.83
C SER A 135 11.05 -31.21 22.35
N SER A 136 10.52 -30.05 21.95
CA SER A 136 9.16 -29.66 22.38
C SER A 136 8.14 -29.83 21.25
N LYS A 137 7.58 -31.03 21.14
CA LYS A 137 6.28 -31.27 20.48
C LYS A 137 5.19 -30.58 21.30
N SER A 138 4.96 -29.29 21.05
CA SER A 138 3.74 -28.60 21.49
C SER A 138 3.11 -27.93 20.27
N SER A 139 2.14 -28.66 19.74
CA SER A 139 1.09 -28.32 18.77
C SER A 139 0.99 -26.88 18.23
N SER A 140 1.10 -26.77 16.89
CA SER A 140 0.45 -25.83 15.97
C SER A 140 0.90 -24.37 15.76
N SER A 141 2.05 -23.89 16.28
CA SER A 141 2.63 -22.63 15.77
C SER A 141 3.67 -22.94 14.69
N GLY A 142 3.25 -23.03 13.44
CA GLY A 142 4.16 -23.11 12.30
C GLY A 142 5.16 -21.95 12.35
N GLN A 143 6.45 -22.24 12.14
CA GLN A 143 7.48 -21.22 12.07
C GLN A 143 7.13 -20.21 10.98
N TYR A 144 7.03 -18.92 11.35
CA TYR A 144 6.73 -17.87 10.37
C TYR A 144 7.86 -17.75 9.35
N ASN A 145 7.51 -17.51 8.09
CA ASN A 145 8.47 -17.11 7.08
C ASN A 145 8.79 -15.63 7.27
N LEU A 146 9.91 -15.32 7.92
CA LEU A 146 10.28 -13.95 8.26
C LEU A 146 10.69 -13.11 7.04
N THR A 147 11.07 -13.74 5.93
CA THR A 147 11.25 -13.04 4.64
C THR A 147 9.89 -12.54 4.14
N GLU A 148 8.87 -13.40 4.10
CA GLU A 148 7.52 -12.95 3.73
C GLU A 148 6.99 -11.89 4.70
N ALA A 149 7.25 -12.03 6.00
CA ALA A 149 6.84 -11.03 6.99
C ALA A 149 7.50 -9.65 6.74
N LEU A 150 8.79 -9.63 6.39
CA LEU A 150 9.49 -8.39 6.01
C LEU A 150 8.86 -7.77 4.77
N LEU A 151 8.66 -8.55 3.70
CA LEU A 151 8.11 -8.04 2.44
C LEU A 151 6.67 -7.55 2.59
N PHE A 152 5.84 -8.27 3.35
CA PHE A 152 4.49 -7.83 3.67
C PHE A 152 4.48 -6.56 4.51
N LEU A 153 5.27 -6.48 5.58
CA LEU A 153 5.33 -5.27 6.41
C LEU A 153 5.77 -4.06 5.59
N SER A 154 6.82 -4.21 4.77
CA SER A 154 7.34 -3.13 3.92
C SER A 154 6.31 -2.65 2.90
N HIS A 155 5.58 -3.58 2.29
CA HIS A 155 4.51 -3.24 1.35
C HIS A 155 3.33 -2.54 2.05
N PHE A 156 2.78 -3.14 3.10
CA PHE A 156 1.60 -2.63 3.81
C PHE A 156 1.84 -1.30 4.52
N MET A 157 3.09 -1.02 4.93
CA MET A 157 3.44 0.31 5.41
C MET A 157 3.34 1.37 4.30
N GLY A 158 3.60 1.00 3.04
CA GLY A 158 3.28 1.84 1.89
C GLY A 158 1.78 2.02 1.73
N ASP A 159 1.03 0.91 1.65
CA ASP A 159 -0.42 0.91 1.40
C ASP A 159 -1.20 1.75 2.40
N ILE A 160 -0.94 1.58 3.71
CA ILE A 160 -1.66 2.33 4.73
C ILE A 160 -1.44 3.85 4.60
N HIS A 161 -0.39 4.29 3.90
CA HIS A 161 -0.13 5.70 3.63
C HIS A 161 -0.76 6.21 2.33
N GLN A 162 -1.20 5.34 1.42
CA GLN A 162 -2.00 5.72 0.25
C GLN A 162 -3.40 6.13 0.74
N PRO A 163 -3.83 7.40 0.59
CA PRO A 163 -5.10 7.86 1.13
C PRO A 163 -6.31 6.98 0.76
N LEU A 164 -6.42 6.56 -0.51
CA LEU A 164 -7.54 5.76 -1.00
C LEU A 164 -7.47 4.27 -0.66
N HIS A 165 -6.39 3.80 -0.02
CA HIS A 165 -6.35 2.48 0.64
C HIS A 165 -7.06 2.49 1.99
N VAL A 166 -7.38 3.68 2.51
CA VAL A 166 -8.27 3.86 3.66
C VAL A 166 -9.41 4.77 3.18
N GLY A 167 -10.22 4.23 2.27
CA GLY A 167 -11.25 4.94 1.54
C GLY A 167 -12.65 4.38 1.80
N PHE A 168 -13.63 4.86 1.04
CA PHE A 168 -15.02 4.46 1.23
C PHE A 168 -15.30 3.07 0.66
N ALA A 169 -16.07 2.30 1.42
CA ALA A 169 -16.45 0.94 1.05
C ALA A 169 -17.29 0.90 -0.23
N SER A 170 -18.24 1.84 -0.41
CA SER A 170 -19.16 1.81 -1.55
C SER A 170 -18.49 2.04 -2.91
N ASP A 171 -17.41 2.82 -2.93
CA ASP A 171 -16.63 3.11 -4.12
C ASP A 171 -15.34 2.29 -4.24
N LYS A 172 -15.15 1.34 -3.31
CA LYS A 172 -13.95 0.49 -3.19
C LYS A 172 -12.67 1.32 -3.16
N GLY A 173 -12.64 2.37 -2.32
CA GLY A 173 -11.52 3.30 -2.27
C GLY A 173 -11.33 4.09 -3.58
N GLY A 174 -12.41 4.44 -4.27
CA GLY A 174 -12.38 5.18 -5.53
C GLY A 174 -12.07 4.33 -6.77
N ASN A 175 -12.01 3.00 -6.65
CA ASN A 175 -11.85 2.10 -7.80
C ASN A 175 -13.08 2.09 -8.72
N THR A 176 -14.26 2.48 -8.21
CA THR A 176 -15.50 2.57 -9.02
C THR A 176 -15.86 4.01 -9.40
N ILE A 177 -14.93 4.95 -9.26
CA ILE A 177 -15.10 6.34 -9.73
C ILE A 177 -14.31 6.48 -11.03
N ASP A 178 -14.98 6.33 -12.18
CA ASP A 178 -14.32 6.49 -13.47
C ASP A 178 -14.10 7.98 -13.74
N VAL A 179 -12.88 8.33 -14.15
CA VAL A 179 -12.47 9.70 -14.49
C VAL A 179 -11.53 9.67 -15.69
N HIS A 180 -11.03 10.84 -16.07
CA HIS A 180 -9.93 10.97 -17.01
C HIS A 180 -8.73 11.60 -16.31
N TRP A 181 -7.57 10.95 -16.37
CA TRP A 181 -6.29 11.60 -16.09
C TRP A 181 -5.79 12.23 -17.37
N TYR A 182 -5.87 13.56 -17.45
CA TYR A 182 -5.70 14.32 -18.68
C TYR A 182 -6.56 13.75 -19.83
N ARG A 183 -5.95 13.03 -20.78
CA ARG A 183 -6.61 12.48 -21.97
C ARG A 183 -6.92 10.98 -21.86
N ARG A 184 -6.58 10.33 -20.75
CA ARG A 184 -6.69 8.87 -20.58
C ARG A 184 -7.77 8.55 -19.57
N LYS A 185 -8.71 7.67 -19.93
CA LYS A 185 -9.69 7.11 -18.99
C LYS A 185 -8.94 6.26 -17.95
N THR A 186 -9.33 6.40 -16.68
CA THR A 186 -8.80 5.66 -15.53
C THR A 186 -9.79 5.81 -14.36
N GLU A 187 -9.53 5.15 -13.25
CA GLU A 187 -10.23 5.26 -11.98
C GLU A 187 -9.51 6.19 -11.00
N LEU A 188 -10.25 6.80 -10.09
CA LEU A 188 -9.69 7.73 -9.09
C LEU A 188 -8.60 7.06 -8.24
N HIS A 189 -8.79 5.80 -7.87
CA HIS A 189 -7.80 5.02 -7.11
C HIS A 189 -6.44 4.96 -7.80
N HIS A 190 -6.43 4.55 -9.07
CA HIS A 190 -5.21 4.43 -9.88
C HIS A 190 -4.52 5.78 -10.13
N ILE A 191 -5.25 6.90 -10.10
CA ILE A 191 -4.63 8.22 -10.16
C ILE A 191 -3.71 8.44 -8.97
N TRP A 192 -4.13 8.02 -7.78
CA TRP A 192 -3.36 8.15 -6.55
C TRP A 192 -2.23 7.12 -6.49
N ASP A 193 -2.49 5.86 -6.86
CA ASP A 193 -1.45 4.81 -6.85
C ASP A 193 -0.31 5.10 -7.82
N VAL A 194 -0.65 5.57 -9.03
CA VAL A 194 0.25 5.54 -10.17
C VAL A 194 0.35 6.91 -10.84
N ASN A 195 -0.77 7.50 -11.28
CA ASN A 195 -0.69 8.55 -12.29
C ASN A 195 -0.08 9.86 -11.77
N ILE A 196 -0.35 10.26 -10.52
CA ILE A 196 0.28 11.46 -9.93
C ILE A 196 1.79 11.26 -9.83
N ILE A 197 2.24 10.07 -9.39
CA ILE A 197 3.66 9.75 -9.24
C ILE A 197 4.35 9.77 -10.60
N GLN A 198 3.85 9.03 -11.58
CA GLN A 198 4.46 8.95 -12.91
C GLN A 198 4.44 10.29 -13.66
N THR A 199 3.41 11.11 -13.46
CA THR A 199 3.37 12.47 -14.02
C THR A 199 4.47 13.33 -13.39
N ALA A 200 4.66 13.26 -12.07
CA ALA A 200 5.73 13.98 -11.40
C ALA A 200 7.13 13.48 -11.80
N GLU A 201 7.31 12.17 -11.94
CA GLU A 201 8.57 11.57 -12.42
C GLU A 201 8.95 12.08 -13.79
N LYS A 202 7.99 12.07 -14.71
CA LYS A 202 8.17 12.59 -16.05
C LYS A 202 8.46 14.10 -16.07
N ASP A 203 7.67 14.89 -15.34
CA ASP A 203 7.71 16.35 -15.46
C ASP A 203 8.87 16.98 -14.67
N TYR A 204 9.33 16.32 -13.60
CA TYR A 204 10.29 16.92 -12.65
C TYR A 204 11.53 16.06 -12.36
N TYR A 205 11.52 14.78 -12.71
CA TYR A 205 12.55 13.83 -12.27
C TYR A 205 13.11 12.97 -13.42
N ASP A 206 13.00 13.42 -14.67
CA ASP A 206 13.54 12.75 -15.86
C ASP A 206 13.11 11.26 -15.99
N GLU A 207 11.86 10.95 -15.61
CA GLU A 207 11.32 9.58 -15.61
C GLU A 207 12.11 8.60 -14.70
N ASP A 208 12.70 9.12 -13.62
CA ASP A 208 13.53 8.35 -12.67
C ASP A 208 13.00 8.47 -11.24
N ALA A 209 12.42 7.37 -10.72
CA ALA A 209 11.95 7.27 -9.35
C ALA A 209 13.06 7.52 -8.31
N GLY A 210 14.32 7.19 -8.62
CA GLY A 210 15.47 7.46 -7.75
C GLY A 210 15.73 8.95 -7.55
N LYS A 211 15.59 9.77 -8.60
CA LYS A 211 15.65 11.24 -8.47
C LYS A 211 14.48 11.78 -7.65
N PHE A 212 13.33 11.14 -7.72
CA PHE A 212 12.20 11.48 -6.86
C PHE A 212 12.50 11.14 -5.38
N VAL A 213 13.07 9.97 -5.11
CA VAL A 213 13.58 9.58 -3.77
C VAL A 213 14.56 10.61 -3.23
N ASP A 214 15.54 11.05 -4.04
CA ASP A 214 16.52 12.07 -3.64
C ASP A 214 15.85 13.39 -3.26
N ALA A 215 14.86 13.83 -4.03
CA ALA A 215 14.09 15.05 -3.74
C ALA A 215 13.28 14.95 -2.43
N LEU A 216 12.68 13.79 -2.17
CA LEU A 216 11.97 13.52 -0.91
C LEU A 216 12.94 13.47 0.27
N ASN A 217 14.08 12.78 0.13
CA ASN A 217 15.13 12.75 1.16
C ASN A 217 15.68 14.14 1.48
N LYS A 218 15.83 15.02 0.48
CA LYS A 218 16.20 16.43 0.69
C LYS A 218 15.14 17.18 1.49
N SER A 219 13.86 16.94 1.22
CA SER A 219 12.75 17.55 1.96
C SER A 219 12.69 17.05 3.41
N ILE A 220 12.87 15.73 3.61
CA ILE A 220 12.95 15.07 4.93
C ILE A 220 14.09 15.65 5.78
N LYS A 221 15.27 15.87 5.19
CA LYS A 221 16.44 16.47 5.87
C LYS A 221 16.39 18.00 5.97
N GLY A 222 15.38 18.63 5.37
CA GLY A 222 15.24 20.09 5.27
C GLY A 222 13.89 20.55 5.78
N ALA A 223 12.99 20.88 4.85
CA ALA A 223 11.69 21.49 5.17
C ALA A 223 10.78 20.66 6.11
N TRP A 224 11.02 19.35 6.22
CA TRP A 224 10.25 18.46 7.10
C TRP A 224 11.04 17.94 8.29
N LEU A 225 12.27 18.42 8.53
CA LEU A 225 13.14 17.90 9.59
C LEU A 225 12.44 17.89 10.96
N ASP A 226 11.75 18.98 11.30
CA ASP A 226 11.04 19.11 12.58
C ASP A 226 9.83 18.17 12.71
N LYS A 227 9.29 17.69 11.57
CA LYS A 227 8.17 16.74 11.54
C LYS A 227 8.61 15.29 11.59
N VAL A 228 9.87 15.00 11.21
CA VAL A 228 10.39 13.63 11.17
C VAL A 228 10.29 12.98 12.54
N GLN A 229 10.63 13.70 13.60
CA GLN A 229 10.54 13.17 14.96
C GLN A 229 9.10 12.74 15.29
N GLU A 230 8.10 13.58 14.98
CA GLU A 230 6.68 13.26 15.15
C GLU A 230 6.26 12.03 14.33
N TRP A 231 6.79 11.87 13.11
CA TRP A 231 6.47 10.71 12.26
C TRP A 231 7.10 9.41 12.77
N GLU A 232 8.30 9.49 13.34
CA GLU A 232 9.03 8.34 13.87
C GLU A 232 8.49 7.90 15.23
N GLU A 233 7.94 8.83 16.01
CA GLU A 233 7.36 8.56 17.32
C GLU A 233 6.14 7.62 17.22
N CYS A 234 6.11 6.67 18.14
CA CYS A 234 4.99 5.77 18.37
C CYS A 234 4.86 5.60 19.89
N ALA A 235 3.65 5.30 20.40
CA ALA A 235 3.45 5.15 21.84
C ALA A 235 4.43 4.13 22.43
N LYS A 236 4.93 4.36 23.66
CA LYS A 236 6.03 3.58 24.27
C LYS A 236 5.83 2.06 24.30
N ASN A 237 4.59 1.57 24.19
CA ASN A 237 4.22 0.16 24.20
C ASN A 237 3.82 -0.38 22.81
N GLN A 238 4.00 0.39 21.75
CA GLN A 238 3.63 0.01 20.38
C GLN A 238 4.87 -0.03 19.48
N THR A 239 5.04 -1.14 18.77
CA THR A 239 6.12 -1.29 17.78
C THR A 239 5.75 -0.63 16.44
N ALA A 240 4.47 -0.64 16.08
CA ALA A 240 3.89 0.08 14.94
C ALA A 240 2.61 0.81 15.37
N CYS A 241 2.35 1.99 14.78
CA CYS A 241 1.21 2.84 15.11
C CYS A 241 0.20 2.90 13.95
N SER A 242 -0.22 1.74 13.45
CA SER A 242 -1.05 1.62 12.24
C SER A 242 -2.31 2.49 12.27
N ASP A 243 -2.93 2.66 13.44
CA ASP A 243 -4.19 3.40 13.55
C ASP A 243 -4.05 4.90 13.32
N ILE A 244 -2.91 5.47 13.69
CA ILE A 244 -2.56 6.86 13.38
C ILE A 244 -2.46 7.01 11.86
N TYR A 245 -1.77 6.07 11.21
CA TYR A 245 -1.51 6.14 9.78
C TYR A 245 -2.82 6.00 8.98
N GLY A 246 -3.70 5.09 9.40
CA GLY A 246 -5.03 4.91 8.81
C GLY A 246 -5.91 6.15 8.99
N SER A 247 -5.92 6.75 10.19
CA SER A 247 -6.68 7.98 10.46
C SER A 247 -6.22 9.15 9.59
N GLU A 248 -4.91 9.31 9.37
CA GLU A 248 -4.37 10.33 8.47
C GLU A 248 -4.72 10.06 7.00
N SER A 249 -4.75 8.79 6.58
CA SER A 249 -5.10 8.41 5.20
C SER A 249 -6.56 8.71 4.87
N ILE A 250 -7.52 8.33 5.73
CA ILE A 250 -8.93 8.68 5.48
C ILE A 250 -9.16 10.19 5.51
N ALA A 251 -8.47 10.93 6.38
CA ALA A 251 -8.53 12.39 6.38
C ALA A 251 -8.01 12.96 5.05
N ALA A 252 -6.86 12.48 4.57
CA ALA A 252 -6.32 12.89 3.27
C ALA A 252 -7.22 12.46 2.09
N ALA A 253 -7.89 11.32 2.19
CA ALA A 253 -8.82 10.85 1.17
C ALA A 253 -10.00 11.83 1.05
N CYS A 254 -10.63 12.19 2.17
CA CYS A 254 -11.71 13.16 2.20
C CYS A 254 -11.28 14.58 1.78
N ASP A 255 -10.19 15.09 2.36
CA ASP A 255 -9.78 16.47 2.17
C ASP A 255 -9.13 16.73 0.81
N SER A 256 -8.60 15.69 0.16
CA SER A 256 -7.82 15.80 -1.06
C SER A 256 -8.30 14.90 -2.19
N ALA A 257 -8.39 13.58 -1.96
CA ALA A 257 -8.66 12.61 -3.03
C ALA A 257 -10.06 12.73 -3.61
N TYR A 258 -11.08 12.60 -2.78
CA TYR A 258 -12.48 12.69 -3.20
C TYR A 258 -12.93 14.13 -3.46
N LYS A 259 -12.27 15.12 -2.85
CA LYS A 259 -12.69 16.52 -2.90
C LYS A 259 -12.71 17.08 -4.31
N ASN A 260 -13.89 17.54 -4.73
CA ASN A 260 -14.19 18.09 -6.05
C ASN A 260 -14.00 17.09 -7.21
N VAL A 261 -14.10 15.79 -6.93
CA VAL A 261 -14.13 14.74 -7.96
C VAL A 261 -15.54 14.19 -8.08
N THR A 262 -16.00 14.05 -9.32
CA THR A 262 -17.27 13.37 -9.64
C THR A 262 -17.04 12.40 -10.79
N GLU A 263 -17.91 11.40 -10.91
CA GLU A 263 -17.90 10.45 -12.02
C GLU A 263 -17.81 11.17 -13.38
N GLY A 264 -16.88 10.71 -14.23
CA GLY A 264 -16.61 11.28 -15.56
C GLY A 264 -15.73 12.55 -15.56
N SER A 265 -15.29 13.05 -14.40
CA SER A 265 -14.44 14.26 -14.32
C SER A 265 -13.13 14.09 -15.10
N THR A 266 -12.61 15.20 -15.64
CA THR A 266 -11.25 15.25 -16.19
C THR A 266 -10.33 15.94 -15.20
N LEU A 267 -9.36 15.20 -14.68
CA LEU A 267 -8.39 15.66 -13.70
C LEU A 267 -7.07 15.96 -14.45
N GLY A 268 -6.64 17.22 -14.42
CA GLY A 268 -5.43 17.71 -15.06
C GLY A 268 -4.57 18.54 -14.11
N ASP A 269 -3.91 19.59 -14.62
CA ASP A 269 -2.89 20.36 -13.88
C ASP A 269 -3.36 20.91 -12.52
N GLU A 270 -4.60 21.38 -12.42
CA GLU A 270 -5.14 21.89 -11.13
C GLU A 270 -5.20 20.78 -10.07
N TYR A 271 -5.71 19.60 -10.45
CA TYR A 271 -5.78 18.45 -9.55
C TYR A 271 -4.38 17.94 -9.23
N PHE A 272 -3.53 17.76 -10.24
CA PHE A 272 -2.15 17.33 -10.09
C PHE A 272 -1.36 18.24 -9.14
N GLY A 273 -1.31 19.55 -9.43
CA GLY A 273 -0.52 20.50 -8.67
C GLY A 273 -0.97 20.64 -7.22
N SER A 274 -2.27 20.53 -6.96
CA SER A 274 -2.81 20.61 -5.60
C SER A 274 -2.67 19.32 -4.79
N ARG A 275 -2.62 18.13 -5.42
CA ARG A 275 -2.54 16.83 -4.73
C ARG A 275 -1.13 16.25 -4.66
N LEU A 276 -0.24 16.64 -5.57
CA LEU A 276 1.16 16.20 -5.54
C LEU A 276 1.85 16.47 -4.19
N PRO A 277 1.66 17.61 -3.49
CA PRO A 277 2.22 17.81 -2.16
C PRO A 277 1.75 16.78 -1.13
N VAL A 278 0.50 16.33 -1.22
CA VAL A 278 -0.06 15.30 -0.33
C VAL A 278 0.58 13.95 -0.64
N VAL A 279 0.67 13.55 -1.91
CA VAL A 279 1.34 12.32 -2.34
C VAL A 279 2.81 12.30 -1.87
N LYS A 280 3.54 13.40 -2.08
CA LYS A 280 4.94 13.55 -1.61
C LYS A 280 5.06 13.37 -0.09
N LEU A 281 4.14 13.97 0.66
CA LEU A 281 4.11 13.84 2.12
C LEU A 281 3.85 12.40 2.55
N ARG A 282 2.85 11.72 1.94
CA ARG A 282 2.49 10.34 2.29
C ARG A 282 3.59 9.34 1.96
N LEU A 283 4.24 9.47 0.79
CA LEU A 283 5.40 8.64 0.43
C LEU A 283 6.56 8.82 1.43
N ALA A 284 6.86 10.06 1.81
CA ALA A 284 7.89 10.36 2.81
C ALA A 284 7.54 9.80 4.19
N GLN A 285 6.30 9.99 4.66
CA GLN A 285 5.83 9.43 5.92
C GLN A 285 5.91 7.90 5.94
N GLY A 286 5.48 7.24 4.86
CA GLY A 286 5.57 5.78 4.73
C GLY A 286 7.00 5.28 4.85
N GLY A 287 7.95 5.90 4.16
CA GLY A 287 9.37 5.52 4.24
C GLY A 287 9.99 5.77 5.61
N VAL A 288 9.73 6.94 6.21
CA VAL A 288 10.22 7.29 7.56
C VAL A 288 9.65 6.33 8.62
N ARG A 289 8.35 6.04 8.56
CA ARG A 289 7.67 5.15 9.52
C ARG A 289 8.04 3.69 9.33
N LEU A 290 8.28 3.24 8.10
CA LEU A 290 8.81 1.90 7.84
C LEU A 290 10.19 1.73 8.47
N ALA A 291 11.11 2.68 8.25
CA ALA A 291 12.43 2.65 8.88
C ALA A 291 12.34 2.66 10.41
N ALA A 292 11.56 3.58 10.99
CA ALA A 292 11.39 3.66 12.43
C ALA A 292 10.81 2.38 13.04
N THR A 293 9.86 1.75 12.34
CA THR A 293 9.27 0.47 12.76
C THR A 293 10.29 -0.67 12.70
N LEU A 294 11.02 -0.82 11.59
CA LEU A 294 12.08 -1.83 11.47
C LEU A 294 13.22 -1.60 12.49
N ASN A 295 13.57 -0.34 12.75
CA ASN A 295 14.54 0.03 13.78
C ASN A 295 14.07 -0.34 15.20
N ARG A 296 12.77 -0.23 15.50
CA ARG A 296 12.21 -0.70 16.77
C ARG A 296 12.16 -2.22 16.87
N ILE A 297 11.87 -2.91 15.76
CA ILE A 297 11.80 -4.38 15.71
C ILE A 297 13.20 -5.00 15.92
N PHE A 298 14.20 -4.50 15.20
CA PHE A 298 15.54 -5.10 15.15
C PHE A 298 16.57 -4.38 16.02
N GLY A 299 16.22 -3.23 16.59
CA GLY A 299 17.08 -2.49 17.49
C GLY A 299 17.37 -3.25 18.79
N GLU A 300 18.54 -3.01 19.37
CA GLU A 300 18.94 -3.62 20.62
C GLU A 300 18.10 -3.09 21.79
N SER A 301 16.98 -3.77 22.04
CA SER A 301 16.35 -3.81 23.35
C SER A 301 16.19 -5.25 23.76
N LYS A 302 17.34 -5.94 23.88
CA LYS A 302 17.39 -7.07 24.80
C LYS A 302 17.49 -6.45 26.20
N PRO A 303 16.55 -6.72 27.12
CA PRO A 303 16.77 -6.43 28.52
C PRO A 303 18.06 -7.10 29.03
#